data_AF-A0A6S6WEL4-F1
#
_entry.id   AF-A0A6S6WEL4-F1
#
_cell.length_a   1.000
_cell.length_b   1.000
_cell.length_c   1.000
_cell.angle_alpha   90.00
_cell.angle_beta   90.00
_cell.angle_gamma   90.00
#
_symmetry.space_group_name_H-M   'P 1'
#
loop_
_entity.id
_entity.type
_entity.pdbx_description
1 polymer ?
#
loop_
_entity_poly.entity_id
_entity_poly.type
_entity_poly.pdbx_seq_one_letter_code
_entity_poly.pdbx_strand_id
1 'polypeptide(L)'
;MLKRKSSFDHSSSRGPHVSIFSDDPTLRRHKRKRALFRPKPNKQTPQQWIPAPERSMSELLEFVLQHEDAFKNQHRLASLYADFRQQLDINPEGYHANIAAWTKALTDAARAGVVPKKGTTHDLLNIRAANELAQALQHPQYGQPVCLPAVFHEAVKKKEMLPMKDFLTSKESIYKTSWIPSPWQVLQWSLRQVGVLSQPQSPRKLEAGNFVVVKNVEVAADEILKNMKDQTSTADRVLSRTDFLNRFATTLNPSAPLTTDDLDVLLVFLARDKHAISYTAQTIKFKPEHEAEPLPITQEDAAIANLRDTVANIHAQLPPLMEKISEASAAAREAVAAKQMVRAKAALRSKKLAEQALAQRSDVALQLEQVYNDLQHAADQVEIVEAMRAGAAALKGLNEKVGGAEGVQGVVDAVNEQMATTEEISNIINESGGQVLDEDEIDDEFEALERADREARESQEAERTRERLEEVEAVEQRRRERDVEEVRRKETEAEAEAEAGEDGAEEQVEEASQRMARMSFQQPFDEETEGAEEERVPAHA
;
A
#
# COMPACT_ATOMS: atom_id res chain seq x y z
N MET A 1 -17.54 71.19 -35.61
CA MET A 1 -16.48 71.30 -34.58
C MET A 1 -15.48 70.18 -34.89
N LEU A 2 -14.20 70.36 -35.26
CA LEU A 2 -13.12 71.25 -34.77
C LEU A 2 -12.88 71.04 -33.26
N LYS A 3 -11.69 70.64 -32.78
CA LYS A 3 -10.27 70.82 -33.24
C LYS A 3 -9.58 69.43 -33.41
N ARG A 4 -8.47 69.15 -34.14
CA ARG A 4 -7.17 69.81 -34.47
C ARG A 4 -6.25 70.02 -33.24
N LYS A 5 -4.91 69.82 -33.24
CA LYS A 5 -3.86 69.24 -34.16
C LYS A 5 -2.83 68.53 -33.20
N SER A 6 -1.66 67.93 -33.48
CA SER A 6 -0.57 67.91 -34.50
C SER A 6 0.14 66.53 -34.41
N SER A 7 0.97 65.97 -35.32
CA SER A 7 1.73 66.36 -36.52
C SER A 7 3.11 67.03 -36.33
N PHE A 8 4.20 66.30 -36.55
CA PHE A 8 5.45 66.87 -37.11
C PHE A 8 6.27 65.79 -37.84
N ASP A 9 6.52 65.99 -39.14
CA ASP A 9 7.49 65.22 -39.94
C ASP A 9 8.92 65.74 -39.72
N HIS A 10 9.94 64.97 -40.14
CA HIS A 10 10.90 65.49 -41.13
C HIS A 10 11.65 64.36 -41.83
N SER A 11 12.04 64.59 -43.09
CA SER A 11 12.69 63.60 -43.96
C SER A 11 14.08 64.04 -44.40
N SER A 12 15.02 63.08 -44.43
CA SER A 12 16.27 63.08 -45.22
C SER A 12 16.92 61.70 -45.03
N SER A 13 17.02 60.80 -46.02
CA SER A 13 17.60 60.86 -47.37
C SER A 13 19.12 60.69 -47.40
N ARG A 14 19.59 59.87 -48.36
CA ARG A 14 20.98 59.53 -48.74
C ARG A 14 21.80 58.68 -47.75
N GLY A 15 22.18 57.48 -48.21
CA GLY A 15 23.49 56.90 -47.87
C GLY A 15 24.53 57.24 -48.96
N PRO A 16 25.75 56.71 -48.86
CA PRO A 16 26.43 56.23 -50.06
C PRO A 16 27.15 54.86 -49.90
N HIS A 17 27.54 54.28 -51.03
CA HIS A 17 28.51 53.18 -51.14
C HIS A 17 29.97 53.69 -50.99
N VAL A 18 30.95 52.77 -51.12
CA VAL A 18 32.39 53.00 -51.44
C VAL A 18 33.26 53.43 -50.24
N SER A 19 34.48 52.90 -49.98
CA SER A 19 35.10 51.61 -50.34
C SER A 19 36.35 51.33 -49.48
N ILE A 20 36.83 50.08 -49.52
CA ILE A 20 38.23 49.66 -49.75
C ILE A 20 39.34 50.76 -49.60
N PHE A 21 40.35 50.46 -48.76
CA PHE A 21 41.64 51.15 -48.50
C PHE A 21 41.72 52.34 -47.50
N SER A 22 41.92 52.01 -46.20
CA SER A 22 42.98 52.54 -45.29
C SER A 22 42.77 51.91 -43.89
N ASP A 23 43.61 51.03 -43.33
CA ASP A 23 44.99 51.19 -42.81
C ASP A 23 45.13 52.02 -41.51
N ASP A 24 45.04 51.34 -40.35
CA ASP A 24 45.70 51.67 -39.06
C ASP A 24 45.78 50.38 -38.18
N PRO A 25 46.74 50.17 -37.25
CA PRO A 25 47.61 48.98 -37.39
C PRO A 25 47.93 48.22 -36.09
N THR A 26 46.93 47.72 -35.34
CA THR A 26 47.14 47.17 -33.98
C THR A 26 47.00 45.64 -33.80
N LEU A 27 47.11 44.83 -34.87
CA LEU A 27 47.16 43.35 -34.78
C LEU A 27 48.44 42.74 -35.36
N ARG A 28 49.52 42.72 -34.56
CA ARG A 28 50.78 42.06 -34.95
C ARG A 28 50.66 40.53 -34.90
N ARG A 29 50.44 39.96 -36.09
CA ARG A 29 50.81 38.61 -36.57
C ARG A 29 51.77 37.82 -35.66
N HIS A 30 51.56 36.50 -35.58
CA HIS A 30 52.63 35.57 -35.92
C HIS A 30 52.14 34.43 -36.83
N LYS A 31 52.90 34.14 -37.90
CA LYS A 31 52.62 33.07 -38.87
C LYS A 31 53.43 31.81 -38.54
N ARG A 32 52.84 30.62 -38.71
CA ARG A 32 53.48 29.38 -39.25
C ARG A 32 52.37 28.40 -39.68
N LYS A 33 52.30 28.09 -40.98
CA LYS A 33 52.94 26.96 -41.69
C LYS A 33 52.29 25.61 -41.37
N ARG A 34 51.72 24.95 -42.39
CA ARG A 34 51.27 23.55 -42.35
C ARG A 34 52.44 22.63 -41.96
N ALA A 35 52.18 21.64 -41.12
CA ALA A 35 53.06 20.51 -40.87
C ALA A 35 52.28 19.20 -41.09
N LEU A 36 52.80 18.30 -41.93
CA LEU A 36 52.19 17.01 -42.22
C LEU A 36 52.70 15.96 -41.23
N PHE A 37 52.14 15.92 -40.02
CA PHE A 37 52.37 14.80 -39.09
C PHE A 37 51.08 14.36 -38.40
N ARG A 38 50.76 13.08 -38.55
CA ARG A 38 49.58 12.42 -37.99
C ARG A 38 49.98 11.80 -36.63
N PRO A 39 49.41 12.23 -35.49
CA PRO A 39 49.58 11.51 -34.24
C PRO A 39 49.05 10.08 -34.41
N LYS A 40 49.80 9.08 -33.95
CA LYS A 40 49.23 7.74 -33.78
C LYS A 40 48.23 7.83 -32.63
N PRO A 41 46.97 7.34 -32.76
CA PRO A 41 46.10 7.23 -31.61
C PRO A 41 46.76 6.28 -30.60
N ASN A 42 46.63 6.60 -29.31
CA ASN A 42 47.14 5.75 -28.26
C ASN A 42 46.49 4.36 -28.36
N LYS A 43 47.24 3.28 -28.14
CA LYS A 43 46.68 1.93 -28.10
C LYS A 43 45.90 1.76 -26.79
N GLN A 44 44.66 2.24 -26.79
CA GLN A 44 43.66 1.67 -25.89
C GLN A 44 43.63 0.17 -26.15
N THR A 45 43.74 -0.62 -25.08
CA THR A 45 43.40 -2.04 -25.12
C THR A 45 42.01 -2.19 -25.74
N PRO A 46 41.75 -3.24 -26.55
CA PRO A 46 40.41 -3.43 -27.09
C PRO A 46 39.47 -3.56 -25.89
N GLN A 47 38.55 -2.60 -25.73
CA GLN A 47 37.44 -2.82 -24.82
C GLN A 47 36.70 -4.03 -25.37
N GLN A 48 36.73 -5.09 -24.58
CA GLN A 48 36.09 -6.36 -24.88
C GLN A 48 34.64 -6.03 -25.20
N TRP A 49 34.20 -6.34 -26.42
CA TRP A 49 32.82 -6.07 -26.81
C TRP A 49 31.93 -7.02 -26.02
N ILE A 50 31.48 -6.52 -24.87
CA ILE A 50 30.41 -7.13 -24.09
C ILE A 50 29.18 -7.00 -24.99
N PRO A 51 28.57 -8.10 -25.48
CA PRO A 51 27.28 -8.00 -26.13
C PRO A 51 26.34 -7.30 -25.14
N ALA A 52 25.54 -6.33 -25.61
CA ALA A 52 24.43 -5.85 -24.80
C ALA A 52 23.63 -7.08 -24.34
N PRO A 53 23.22 -7.17 -23.06
CA PRO A 53 22.51 -8.34 -22.56
C PRO A 53 21.34 -8.64 -23.51
N GLU A 54 21.10 -9.93 -23.76
CA GLU A 54 20.01 -10.39 -24.60
C GLU A 54 18.76 -9.59 -24.21
N ARG A 55 18.15 -8.90 -25.17
CA ARG A 55 17.08 -7.94 -24.87
C ARG A 55 15.99 -8.66 -24.11
N SER A 56 15.93 -8.42 -22.79
CA SER A 56 14.82 -8.82 -21.94
C SER A 56 13.55 -8.43 -22.67
N MET A 57 12.67 -9.40 -22.90
CA MET A 57 11.41 -9.14 -23.57
C MET A 57 10.63 -8.14 -22.70
N SER A 58 9.78 -7.32 -23.31
CA SER A 58 8.94 -6.44 -22.48
C SER A 58 7.98 -7.31 -21.68
N GLU A 59 7.63 -6.87 -20.48
CA GLU A 59 6.61 -7.49 -19.64
C GLU A 59 5.32 -7.78 -20.42
N LEU A 60 4.90 -6.85 -21.29
CA LEU A 60 3.77 -7.04 -22.22
C LEU A 60 3.97 -8.20 -23.19
N LEU A 61 5.16 -8.33 -23.78
CA LEU A 61 5.48 -9.41 -24.72
C LEU A 61 5.56 -10.76 -24.00
N GLU A 62 6.19 -10.81 -22.82
CA GLU A 62 6.26 -12.02 -21.99
C GLU A 62 4.86 -12.45 -21.54
N PHE A 63 4.03 -11.51 -21.07
CA PHE A 63 2.64 -11.77 -20.72
C PHE A 63 1.87 -12.38 -21.89
N VAL A 64 1.90 -11.75 -23.07
CA VAL A 64 1.16 -12.23 -24.26
C VAL A 64 1.64 -13.62 -24.71
N LEU A 65 2.95 -13.88 -24.71
CA LEU A 65 3.51 -15.19 -25.05
C LEU A 65 3.14 -16.28 -24.03
N GLN A 66 3.04 -15.95 -22.74
CA GLN A 66 2.74 -16.89 -21.66
C GLN A 66 1.24 -17.16 -21.47
N HIS A 67 0.37 -16.18 -21.71
CA HIS A 67 -1.05 -16.30 -21.38
C HIS A 67 -1.89 -16.72 -22.60
N GLU A 68 -1.57 -16.26 -23.81
CA GLU A 68 -2.42 -16.48 -24.99
C GLU A 68 -2.03 -17.70 -25.83
N ASP A 69 -2.93 -18.67 -25.95
CA ASP A 69 -2.70 -19.91 -26.72
C ASP A 69 -2.41 -19.66 -28.21
N ALA A 70 -2.92 -18.56 -28.75
CA ALA A 70 -2.61 -18.11 -30.10
C ALA A 70 -1.12 -17.75 -30.29
N PHE A 71 -0.45 -17.28 -29.23
CA PHE A 71 0.93 -16.80 -29.25
C PHE A 71 1.93 -17.84 -28.73
N LYS A 72 1.49 -18.78 -27.88
CA LYS A 72 2.27 -19.99 -27.49
C LYS A 72 2.70 -20.82 -28.70
N ASN A 73 1.89 -20.87 -29.76
CA ASN A 73 2.21 -21.62 -30.98
C ASN A 73 3.18 -20.85 -31.89
N GLN A 74 4.45 -21.24 -31.87
CA GLN A 74 5.52 -20.66 -32.69
C GLN A 74 5.19 -20.61 -34.20
N HIS A 75 4.50 -21.62 -34.74
CA HIS A 75 4.11 -21.64 -36.15
C HIS A 75 3.04 -20.59 -36.49
N ARG A 76 2.26 -20.14 -35.50
CA ARG A 76 1.23 -19.11 -35.67
C ARG A 76 1.78 -17.68 -35.55
N LEU A 77 2.85 -17.47 -34.76
CA LEU A 77 3.44 -16.14 -34.52
C LEU A 77 3.79 -15.39 -35.82
N ALA A 78 4.36 -16.07 -36.83
CA ALA A 78 4.67 -15.46 -38.12
C ALA A 78 3.43 -14.89 -38.83
N SER A 79 2.28 -15.57 -38.73
CA SER A 79 0.99 -15.10 -39.28
C SER A 79 0.41 -13.95 -38.46
N LEU A 80 0.57 -13.98 -37.14
CA LEU A 80 0.10 -12.93 -36.24
C LEU A 80 0.86 -11.62 -36.37
N TYR A 81 2.19 -11.65 -36.61
CA TYR A 81 3.03 -10.44 -36.70
C TYR A 81 3.04 -9.80 -38.10
N ALA A 82 2.74 -10.56 -39.15
CA ALA A 82 2.71 -10.09 -40.54
C ALA A 82 1.55 -9.12 -40.84
N ASP A 83 1.65 -8.40 -41.95
CA ASP A 83 0.54 -7.61 -42.50
C ASP A 83 -0.50 -8.52 -43.14
N PHE A 84 -1.38 -9.11 -42.33
CA PHE A 84 -2.40 -10.05 -42.79
C PHE A 84 -3.62 -9.38 -43.45
N ARG A 85 -3.60 -8.08 -43.78
CA ARG A 85 -4.77 -7.40 -44.40
C ARG A 85 -5.22 -8.02 -45.72
N GLN A 86 -4.29 -8.50 -46.55
CA GLN A 86 -4.61 -9.20 -47.79
C GLN A 86 -5.34 -10.54 -47.56
N GLN A 87 -5.32 -11.08 -46.35
CA GLN A 87 -6.12 -12.26 -46.01
C GLN A 87 -7.63 -11.92 -45.96
N LEU A 88 -8.05 -10.65 -45.81
CA LEU A 88 -9.48 -10.31 -45.85
C LEU A 88 -10.15 -10.73 -47.16
N ASP A 89 -9.43 -10.67 -48.29
CA ASP A 89 -9.92 -11.06 -49.62
C ASP A 89 -9.66 -12.55 -49.94
N ILE A 90 -8.61 -13.15 -49.34
CA ILE A 90 -8.08 -14.47 -49.73
C ILE A 90 -8.46 -15.58 -48.73
N ASN A 91 -8.53 -15.26 -47.43
CA ASN A 91 -8.90 -16.13 -46.33
C ASN A 91 -9.54 -15.30 -45.18
N PRO A 92 -10.82 -14.92 -45.30
CA PRO A 92 -11.49 -14.05 -44.32
C PRO A 92 -11.51 -14.66 -42.91
N GLU A 93 -11.58 -15.98 -42.80
CA GLU A 93 -11.53 -16.70 -41.52
C GLU A 93 -10.17 -16.52 -40.84
N GLY A 94 -9.07 -16.69 -41.58
CA GLY A 94 -7.71 -16.43 -41.09
C GLY A 94 -7.49 -14.98 -40.64
N TYR A 95 -8.00 -14.02 -41.43
CA TYR A 95 -8.01 -12.60 -41.05
C TYR A 95 -8.73 -12.38 -39.72
N HIS A 96 -9.99 -12.82 -39.60
CA HIS A 96 -10.79 -12.61 -38.39
C HIS A 96 -10.26 -13.38 -37.17
N ALA A 97 -9.70 -14.58 -37.34
CA ALA A 97 -9.07 -15.35 -36.27
C ALA A 97 -7.80 -14.69 -35.74
N ASN A 98 -7.03 -14.00 -36.60
CA ASN A 98 -5.86 -13.22 -36.20
C ASN A 98 -6.24 -11.88 -35.55
N ILE A 99 -7.27 -11.19 -36.05
CA ILE A 99 -7.84 -10.02 -35.36
C ILE A 99 -8.30 -10.42 -33.94
N ALA A 100 -9.11 -11.48 -33.81
CA ALA A 100 -9.66 -11.90 -32.52
C ALA A 100 -8.57 -12.29 -31.51
N ALA A 101 -7.51 -12.96 -31.96
CA ALA A 101 -6.35 -13.28 -31.13
C ALA A 101 -5.65 -12.02 -30.59
N TRP A 102 -5.44 -11.01 -31.44
CA TRP A 102 -4.84 -9.75 -31.00
C TRP A 102 -5.77 -8.90 -30.13
N THR A 103 -7.06 -8.78 -30.45
CA THR A 103 -8.03 -8.06 -29.61
C THR A 103 -8.11 -8.68 -28.22
N LYS A 104 -8.14 -10.03 -28.12
CA LYS A 104 -8.11 -10.74 -26.83
C LYS A 104 -6.81 -10.48 -26.08
N ALA A 105 -5.66 -10.70 -26.73
CA ALA A 105 -4.33 -10.49 -26.12
C ALA A 105 -4.17 -9.08 -25.55
N LEU A 106 -4.58 -8.05 -26.30
CA LEU A 106 -4.54 -6.65 -25.86
C LEU A 106 -5.54 -6.36 -24.73
N THR A 107 -6.74 -6.94 -24.76
CA THR A 107 -7.77 -6.78 -23.73
C THR A 107 -7.34 -7.40 -22.40
N ASP A 108 -6.86 -8.63 -22.44
CA ASP A 108 -6.48 -9.38 -21.25
C ASP A 108 -5.13 -8.88 -20.70
N ALA A 109 -4.22 -8.36 -21.55
CA ALA A 109 -3.03 -7.63 -21.11
C ALA A 109 -3.31 -6.26 -20.48
N ALA A 110 -4.29 -5.50 -21.00
CA ALA A 110 -4.73 -4.26 -20.33
C ALA A 110 -5.26 -4.58 -18.93
N ARG A 111 -6.11 -5.61 -18.81
CA ARG A 111 -6.64 -6.10 -17.53
C ARG A 111 -5.53 -6.49 -16.55
N ALA A 112 -4.47 -7.12 -17.05
CA ALA A 112 -3.31 -7.50 -16.25
C ALA A 112 -2.41 -6.32 -15.81
N GLY A 113 -2.62 -5.11 -16.34
CA GLY A 113 -1.82 -3.92 -16.02
C GLY A 113 -0.48 -3.83 -16.76
N VAL A 114 -0.16 -4.78 -17.66
CA VAL A 114 1.16 -4.87 -18.33
C VAL A 114 1.28 -3.98 -19.59
N VAL A 115 0.25 -3.22 -19.95
CA VAL A 115 0.26 -2.31 -21.10
C VAL A 115 1.07 -1.04 -20.78
N PRO A 116 2.03 -0.60 -21.61
CA PRO A 116 2.92 0.51 -21.26
C PRO A 116 2.22 1.88 -21.28
N LYS A 117 2.24 2.56 -20.13
CA LYS A 117 1.84 3.97 -19.95
C LYS A 117 3.06 4.83 -19.57
N LYS A 118 2.91 6.16 -19.64
CA LYS A 118 3.92 7.11 -19.12
C LYS A 118 3.64 7.43 -17.65
N GLY A 119 4.35 6.75 -16.76
CA GLY A 119 4.23 6.90 -15.31
C GLY A 119 4.66 5.62 -14.60
N THR A 120 4.23 5.48 -13.36
CA THR A 120 4.33 4.25 -12.56
C THR A 120 2.98 3.53 -12.42
N THR A 121 1.94 4.02 -13.09
CA THR A 121 0.58 3.48 -13.10
C THR A 121 0.18 3.09 -14.52
N HIS A 122 -0.65 2.06 -14.61
CA HIS A 122 -1.08 1.43 -15.85
C HIS A 122 -2.60 1.41 -15.88
N ASP A 123 -3.20 1.70 -17.04
CA ASP A 123 -4.66 1.75 -17.18
C ASP A 123 -5.19 0.36 -17.52
N LEU A 124 -6.24 -0.08 -16.82
CA LEU A 124 -6.84 -1.40 -17.02
C LEU A 124 -7.97 -1.38 -18.05
N LEU A 125 -8.61 -0.23 -18.21
CA LEU A 125 -9.81 -0.03 -19.03
C LEU A 125 -9.52 0.71 -20.34
N ASN A 126 -8.31 1.26 -20.54
CA ASN A 126 -7.92 1.86 -21.81
C ASN A 126 -6.50 1.49 -22.26
N ILE A 127 -6.30 1.48 -23.58
CA ILE A 127 -5.04 1.16 -24.24
C ILE A 127 -4.57 2.35 -25.07
N ARG A 128 -3.29 2.71 -24.90
CA ARG A 128 -2.62 3.70 -25.73
C ARG A 128 -2.04 3.07 -26.99
N ALA A 129 -2.73 3.17 -28.12
CA ALA A 129 -2.25 2.72 -29.42
C ALA A 129 -1.20 3.70 -29.98
N ALA A 130 0.04 3.60 -29.50
CA ALA A 130 1.18 4.43 -29.93
C ALA A 130 2.38 3.57 -30.32
N ASN A 131 3.44 4.20 -30.87
CA ASN A 131 4.72 3.52 -31.13
C ASN A 131 5.28 2.81 -29.88
N GLU A 132 4.98 3.34 -28.70
CA GLU A 132 5.35 2.78 -27.38
C GLU A 132 4.79 1.35 -27.20
N LEU A 133 3.53 1.11 -27.60
CA LEU A 133 2.89 -0.21 -27.60
C LEU A 133 3.52 -1.17 -28.64
N ALA A 134 3.74 -0.68 -29.86
CA ALA A 134 4.35 -1.47 -30.93
C ALA A 134 5.82 -1.85 -30.64
N GLN A 135 6.54 -1.02 -29.89
CA GLN A 135 7.89 -1.28 -29.42
C GLN A 135 7.93 -2.26 -28.25
N ALA A 136 6.97 -2.20 -27.31
CA ALA A 136 6.85 -3.20 -26.26
C ALA A 136 6.54 -4.59 -26.85
N LEU A 137 5.64 -4.67 -27.82
CA LEU A 137 5.31 -5.90 -28.56
C LEU A 137 6.40 -6.34 -29.57
N GLN A 138 7.64 -5.85 -29.49
CA GLN A 138 8.69 -6.21 -30.45
C GLN A 138 9.28 -7.60 -30.17
N HIS A 139 8.85 -8.62 -30.92
CA HIS A 139 9.42 -9.97 -30.83
C HIS A 139 10.85 -10.02 -31.40
N PRO A 140 11.83 -10.68 -30.74
CA PRO A 140 13.21 -10.74 -31.21
C PRO A 140 13.38 -11.31 -32.63
N GLN A 141 12.54 -12.26 -33.04
CA GLN A 141 12.64 -12.93 -34.35
C GLN A 141 11.68 -12.37 -35.42
N TYR A 142 10.56 -11.75 -35.02
CA TYR A 142 9.50 -11.30 -35.94
C TYR A 142 9.36 -9.77 -36.03
N GLY A 143 10.11 -9.03 -35.21
CA GLY A 143 10.07 -7.56 -35.20
C GLY A 143 8.80 -7.03 -34.52
N GLN A 144 8.36 -5.85 -34.95
CA GLN A 144 7.15 -5.21 -34.43
C GLN A 144 5.91 -5.70 -35.21
N PRO A 145 4.77 -5.94 -34.55
CA PRO A 145 3.55 -6.42 -35.21
C PRO A 145 2.98 -5.37 -36.17
N VAL A 146 3.09 -5.64 -37.48
CA VAL A 146 2.68 -4.71 -38.55
C VAL A 146 1.14 -4.59 -38.65
N CYS A 147 0.44 -5.61 -38.13
CA CYS A 147 -1.00 -5.76 -38.14
C CYS A 147 -1.79 -4.84 -37.19
N LEU A 148 -1.17 -4.24 -36.17
CA LEU A 148 -1.88 -3.47 -35.13
C LEU A 148 -2.87 -2.42 -35.68
N PRO A 149 -2.58 -1.66 -36.75
CA PRO A 149 -3.55 -0.71 -37.33
C PRO A 149 -4.83 -1.37 -37.86
N ALA A 150 -4.75 -2.63 -38.32
CA ALA A 150 -5.92 -3.41 -38.73
C ALA A 150 -6.69 -3.95 -37.51
N VAL A 151 -5.97 -4.39 -36.45
CA VAL A 151 -6.57 -4.83 -35.18
C VAL A 151 -7.43 -3.72 -34.57
N PHE A 152 -6.84 -2.53 -34.32
CA PHE A 152 -7.58 -1.41 -33.72
C PHE A 152 -8.73 -0.93 -34.63
N HIS A 153 -8.57 -0.94 -35.95
CA HIS A 153 -9.63 -0.57 -36.88
C HIS A 153 -10.83 -1.54 -36.82
N GLU A 154 -10.58 -2.85 -36.86
CA GLU A 154 -11.64 -3.86 -36.82
C GLU A 154 -12.29 -3.94 -35.42
N ALA A 155 -11.51 -3.77 -34.33
CA ALA A 155 -12.04 -3.71 -32.97
C ALA A 155 -12.98 -2.50 -32.77
N VAL A 156 -12.66 -1.32 -33.34
CA VAL A 156 -13.54 -0.15 -33.31
C VAL A 156 -14.79 -0.35 -34.15
N LYS A 157 -14.65 -0.92 -35.36
CA LYS A 157 -15.76 -1.28 -36.24
C LYS A 157 -16.75 -2.26 -35.58
N LYS A 158 -16.26 -3.15 -34.70
CA LYS A 158 -17.07 -4.09 -33.90
C LYS A 158 -17.55 -3.56 -32.55
N LYS A 159 -17.16 -2.34 -32.15
CA LYS A 159 -17.35 -1.78 -30.80
C LYS A 159 -16.63 -2.54 -29.65
N GLU A 160 -15.65 -3.41 -29.95
CA GLU A 160 -14.82 -4.11 -28.96
C GLU A 160 -13.86 -3.15 -28.22
N MET A 161 -13.36 -2.13 -28.94
CA MET A 161 -12.54 -1.03 -28.41
C MET A 161 -13.05 0.29 -28.95
N LEU A 162 -13.13 1.37 -28.14
CA LEU A 162 -13.76 2.63 -28.54
C LEU A 162 -12.84 3.83 -28.32
N PRO A 163 -12.78 4.83 -29.23
CA PRO A 163 -11.93 6.02 -29.02
C PRO A 163 -12.32 6.76 -27.73
N MET A 164 -11.38 6.95 -26.80
CA MET A 164 -11.67 7.43 -25.45
C MET A 164 -12.40 8.79 -25.42
N LYS A 165 -12.08 9.70 -26.35
CA LYS A 165 -12.75 11.00 -26.47
C LYS A 165 -14.23 10.86 -26.87
N ASP A 166 -14.52 10.02 -27.84
CA ASP A 166 -15.89 9.76 -28.31
C ASP A 166 -16.67 8.97 -27.25
N PHE A 167 -16.00 8.06 -26.54
CA PHE A 167 -16.59 7.35 -25.41
C PHE A 167 -16.99 8.29 -24.27
N LEU A 168 -16.12 9.20 -23.84
CA LEU A 168 -16.41 10.11 -22.71
C LEU A 168 -17.39 11.24 -23.07
N THR A 169 -17.45 11.66 -24.34
CA THR A 169 -18.30 12.77 -24.78
C THR A 169 -19.68 12.35 -25.31
N SER A 170 -19.89 11.07 -25.65
CA SER A 170 -21.18 10.63 -26.20
C SER A 170 -22.27 10.54 -25.12
N LYS A 171 -23.41 11.18 -25.41
CA LYS A 171 -24.62 11.16 -24.58
C LYS A 171 -25.49 9.91 -24.78
N GLU A 172 -25.27 9.16 -25.86
CA GLU A 172 -26.01 7.92 -26.13
C GLU A 172 -25.21 6.69 -25.69
N SER A 173 -25.92 5.68 -25.19
CA SER A 173 -25.34 4.38 -24.85
C SER A 173 -24.67 3.72 -26.07
N ILE A 174 -23.52 3.08 -25.83
CA ILE A 174 -22.71 2.44 -26.88
C ILE A 174 -23.45 1.30 -27.60
N TYR A 175 -24.43 0.68 -26.93
CA TYR A 175 -25.22 -0.43 -27.45
C TYR A 175 -26.35 0.01 -28.40
N LYS A 176 -26.69 1.31 -28.46
CA LYS A 176 -27.71 1.81 -29.40
C LYS A 176 -27.21 1.71 -30.85
N THR A 177 -28.12 1.37 -31.77
CA THR A 177 -27.83 1.30 -33.22
C THR A 177 -27.52 2.67 -33.83
N SER A 178 -28.06 3.74 -33.23
CA SER A 178 -27.73 5.14 -33.53
C SER A 178 -26.32 5.54 -33.09
N TRP A 179 -25.72 4.82 -32.13
CA TRP A 179 -24.38 5.11 -31.65
C TRP A 179 -23.34 4.69 -32.68
N ILE A 180 -22.82 5.68 -33.39
CA ILE A 180 -21.72 5.57 -34.34
C ILE A 180 -20.64 6.55 -33.83
N PRO A 181 -19.38 6.10 -33.58
CA PRO A 181 -18.31 6.99 -33.16
C PRO A 181 -18.03 8.04 -34.25
N SER A 182 -17.51 9.20 -33.85
CA SER A 182 -17.54 10.43 -34.63
C SER A 182 -16.98 10.22 -36.04
N PRO A 183 -17.81 10.33 -37.11
CA PRO A 183 -17.37 10.01 -38.46
C PRO A 183 -16.11 10.77 -38.86
N TRP A 184 -15.91 12.00 -38.40
CA TRP A 184 -14.72 12.80 -38.73
C TRP A 184 -13.40 12.26 -38.15
N GLN A 185 -13.42 11.54 -37.02
CA GLN A 185 -12.21 10.89 -36.48
C GLN A 185 -11.99 9.51 -37.12
N VAL A 186 -13.04 8.71 -37.30
CA VAL A 186 -12.93 7.39 -37.97
C VAL A 186 -12.59 7.54 -39.47
N LEU A 187 -12.99 8.66 -40.09
CA LEU A 187 -12.57 9.04 -41.45
C LEU A 187 -11.13 9.57 -41.50
N GLN A 188 -10.57 10.17 -40.43
CA GLN A 188 -9.13 10.50 -40.43
C GLN A 188 -8.26 9.24 -40.54
N TRP A 189 -8.68 8.12 -39.94
CA TRP A 189 -7.97 6.84 -40.02
C TRP A 189 -8.17 6.07 -41.35
N SER A 190 -9.17 6.42 -42.17
CA SER A 190 -9.48 5.70 -43.42
C SER A 190 -9.33 6.54 -44.69
N LEU A 191 -9.37 7.87 -44.60
CA LEU A 191 -9.48 8.78 -45.74
C LEU A 191 -8.19 9.60 -45.95
N ARG A 192 -7.07 8.89 -46.11
CA ARG A 192 -5.77 9.48 -46.49
C ARG A 192 -5.04 8.82 -47.66
N GLN A 193 -5.80 8.35 -48.67
CA GLN A 193 -5.41 8.55 -50.07
C GLN A 193 -6.62 9.03 -50.88
N VAL A 194 -6.48 10.18 -51.56
CA VAL A 194 -7.49 10.72 -52.47
C VAL A 194 -7.23 10.14 -53.86
N GLY A 195 -8.10 9.25 -54.33
CA GLY A 195 -8.00 8.70 -55.69
C GLY A 195 -8.82 7.43 -55.94
N VAL A 196 -10.05 7.63 -56.44
CA VAL A 196 -10.86 6.62 -57.17
C VAL A 196 -11.32 5.36 -56.40
N LEU A 197 -12.64 5.31 -56.16
CA LEU A 197 -13.52 4.12 -56.13
C LEU A 197 -13.12 2.88 -55.30
N SER A 198 -12.21 3.02 -54.34
CA SER A 198 -11.74 1.91 -53.48
C SER A 198 -12.60 1.77 -52.22
N GLN A 199 -12.82 0.53 -51.76
CA GLN A 199 -13.46 0.26 -50.47
C GLN A 199 -12.64 0.83 -49.30
N PRO A 200 -13.27 1.17 -48.15
CA PRO A 200 -12.56 1.68 -46.98
C PRO A 200 -11.61 0.62 -46.40
N GLN A 201 -10.31 0.77 -46.63
CA GLN A 201 -9.27 -0.10 -46.09
C GLN A 201 -8.73 0.42 -44.75
N SER A 202 -8.22 -0.50 -43.92
CA SER A 202 -7.60 -0.16 -42.63
C SER A 202 -6.23 0.52 -42.80
N PRO A 203 -5.88 1.50 -41.93
CA PRO A 203 -4.72 2.38 -42.10
C PRO A 203 -3.37 1.66 -42.21
N ARG A 204 -2.42 2.25 -42.94
CA ARG A 204 -1.04 1.70 -43.07
C ARG A 204 -0.10 2.04 -41.91
N LYS A 205 -0.55 2.82 -40.92
CA LYS A 205 0.24 3.24 -39.77
C LYS A 205 -0.67 3.33 -38.53
N LEU A 206 -0.11 3.03 -37.36
CA LEU A 206 -0.78 3.28 -36.08
C LEU A 206 -0.76 4.79 -35.80
N GLU A 207 -1.93 5.43 -35.74
CA GLU A 207 -2.06 6.82 -35.29
C GLU A 207 -2.27 6.87 -33.78
N ALA A 208 -1.62 7.81 -33.11
CA ALA A 208 -1.56 7.85 -31.64
C ALA A 208 -2.91 8.21 -31.02
N GLY A 209 -3.57 7.22 -30.39
CA GLY A 209 -4.86 7.40 -29.71
C GLY A 209 -5.01 6.55 -28.44
N ASN A 210 -5.97 6.92 -27.60
CA ASN A 210 -6.39 6.14 -26.43
C ASN A 210 -7.72 5.45 -26.73
N PHE A 211 -7.83 4.17 -26.38
CA PHE A 211 -8.95 3.30 -26.73
C PHE A 211 -9.51 2.61 -25.48
N VAL A 212 -10.77 2.86 -25.15
CA VAL A 212 -11.50 2.17 -24.07
C VAL A 212 -11.77 0.72 -24.48
N VAL A 213 -11.47 -0.22 -23.60
CA VAL A 213 -11.60 -1.67 -23.81
C VAL A 213 -12.92 -2.15 -23.21
N VAL A 214 -13.96 -2.26 -24.03
CA VAL A 214 -15.35 -2.38 -23.55
C VAL A 214 -15.55 -3.61 -22.64
N LYS A 215 -15.00 -4.77 -23.01
CA LYS A 215 -15.04 -6.01 -22.19
C LYS A 215 -14.42 -5.85 -20.78
N ASN A 216 -13.45 -4.95 -20.58
CA ASN A 216 -12.90 -4.69 -19.26
C ASN A 216 -13.80 -3.75 -18.45
N VAL A 217 -14.37 -2.73 -19.09
CA VAL A 217 -15.34 -1.81 -18.47
C VAL A 217 -16.60 -2.56 -18.03
N GLU A 218 -17.12 -3.45 -18.89
CA GLU A 218 -18.27 -4.31 -18.59
C GLU A 218 -18.05 -5.15 -17.33
N VAL A 219 -16.93 -5.89 -17.26
CA VAL A 219 -16.62 -6.76 -16.11
C VAL A 219 -16.41 -5.94 -14.83
N ALA A 220 -15.59 -4.89 -14.87
CA ALA A 220 -15.34 -4.06 -13.69
C ALA A 220 -16.65 -3.38 -13.19
N ALA A 221 -17.50 -2.91 -14.10
CA ALA A 221 -18.79 -2.33 -13.73
C ALA A 221 -19.73 -3.37 -13.10
N ASP A 222 -19.80 -4.59 -13.63
CA ASP A 222 -20.65 -5.66 -13.07
C ASP A 222 -20.12 -6.19 -11.73
N GLU A 223 -18.80 -6.21 -11.51
CA GLU A 223 -18.16 -6.51 -10.23
C GLU A 223 -18.43 -5.40 -9.18
N ILE A 224 -18.28 -4.13 -9.55
CA ILE A 224 -18.60 -2.99 -8.69
C ILE A 224 -20.09 -2.98 -8.32
N LEU A 225 -20.98 -3.17 -9.29
CA LEU A 225 -22.43 -3.22 -9.06
C LEU A 225 -22.83 -4.40 -8.18
N LYS A 226 -22.20 -5.57 -8.35
CA LYS A 226 -22.39 -6.72 -7.45
C LYS A 226 -22.02 -6.36 -6.01
N ASN A 227 -20.86 -5.75 -5.79
CA ASN A 227 -20.37 -5.35 -4.46
C ASN A 227 -21.20 -4.21 -3.81
N MET A 228 -22.03 -3.50 -4.58
CA MET A 228 -22.93 -2.47 -4.09
C MET A 228 -24.35 -2.96 -3.78
N LYS A 229 -24.73 -4.18 -4.15
CA LYS A 229 -26.04 -4.76 -3.79
C LYS A 229 -26.21 -4.96 -2.29
N ASP A 230 -25.13 -5.29 -1.61
CA ASP A 230 -25.08 -5.53 -0.18
C ASP A 230 -25.11 -4.22 0.65
N GLN A 231 -25.41 -3.06 0.03
CA GLN A 231 -25.37 -1.73 0.66
C GLN A 231 -26.77 -1.12 0.76
N THR A 232 -27.36 -1.21 1.95
CA THR A 232 -28.77 -0.88 2.18
C THR A 232 -29.02 0.57 2.63
N SER A 233 -28.06 1.23 3.28
CA SER A 233 -28.15 2.65 3.66
C SER A 233 -27.92 3.58 2.46
N THR A 234 -28.54 4.77 2.48
CA THR A 234 -28.28 5.83 1.50
C THR A 234 -26.85 6.38 1.62
N ALA A 235 -26.29 6.51 2.82
CA ALA A 235 -24.93 7.04 2.99
C ALA A 235 -23.86 6.11 2.38
N ASP A 236 -24.04 4.80 2.50
CA ASP A 236 -23.15 3.79 1.91
C ASP A 236 -23.22 3.76 0.37
N ARG A 237 -24.34 4.21 -0.21
CA ARG A 237 -24.52 4.38 -1.66
C ARG A 237 -23.92 5.68 -2.20
N VAL A 238 -23.49 6.60 -1.33
CA VAL A 238 -22.93 7.91 -1.68
C VAL A 238 -21.43 7.91 -1.43
N LEU A 239 -20.65 7.97 -2.52
CA LEU A 239 -19.18 7.90 -2.50
C LEU A 239 -18.55 9.19 -3.02
N SER A 240 -17.36 9.53 -2.51
CA SER A 240 -16.45 10.46 -3.19
C SER A 240 -15.69 9.71 -4.29
N ARG A 241 -15.02 10.44 -5.19
CA ARG A 241 -14.07 9.85 -6.14
C ARG A 241 -12.87 9.18 -5.44
N THR A 242 -12.46 9.69 -4.28
CA THR A 242 -11.36 9.15 -3.46
C THR A 242 -11.75 7.80 -2.87
N ASP A 243 -12.91 7.76 -2.21
CA ASP A 243 -13.50 6.60 -1.56
C ASP A 243 -13.85 5.50 -2.57
N PHE A 244 -14.42 5.85 -3.73
CA PHE A 244 -14.64 4.92 -4.84
C PHE A 244 -13.34 4.22 -5.26
N LEU A 245 -12.23 4.97 -5.41
CA LEU A 245 -10.94 4.37 -5.74
C LEU A 245 -10.40 3.51 -4.60
N ASN A 246 -10.42 3.98 -3.36
CA ASN A 246 -9.99 3.19 -2.19
C ASN A 246 -10.77 1.86 -2.06
N ARG A 247 -12.08 1.89 -2.36
CA ARG A 247 -13.00 0.76 -2.26
C ARG A 247 -12.92 -0.20 -3.46
N PHE A 248 -12.64 0.29 -4.67
CA PHE A 248 -12.76 -0.51 -5.91
C PHE A 248 -11.49 -0.64 -6.75
N ALA A 249 -10.37 0.02 -6.41
CA ALA A 249 -9.16 0.04 -7.24
C ALA A 249 -8.67 -1.36 -7.66
N THR A 250 -8.75 -2.34 -6.78
CA THR A 250 -8.24 -3.71 -6.99
C THR A 250 -9.30 -4.73 -7.45
N THR A 251 -10.52 -4.29 -7.77
CA THR A 251 -11.62 -5.19 -8.19
C THR A 251 -11.24 -6.04 -9.40
N LEU A 252 -10.86 -5.38 -10.49
CA LEU A 252 -10.53 -6.03 -11.77
C LEU A 252 -9.16 -6.74 -11.75
N ASN A 253 -8.25 -6.32 -10.86
CA ASN A 253 -6.89 -6.86 -10.73
C ASN A 253 -6.30 -6.57 -9.33
N PRO A 254 -6.00 -7.59 -8.50
CA PRO A 254 -5.36 -7.40 -7.20
C PRO A 254 -3.95 -6.79 -7.23
N SER A 255 -3.23 -6.90 -8.36
CA SER A 255 -1.83 -6.47 -8.50
C SER A 255 -1.67 -5.08 -9.10
N ALA A 256 -2.71 -4.51 -9.71
CA ALA A 256 -2.66 -3.21 -10.36
C ALA A 256 -3.94 -2.41 -10.07
N PRO A 257 -3.86 -1.23 -9.41
CA PRO A 257 -5.04 -0.43 -9.08
C PRO A 257 -5.57 0.34 -10.30
N LEU A 258 -6.90 0.44 -10.43
CA LEU A 258 -7.59 1.33 -11.38
C LEU A 258 -7.09 2.78 -11.24
N THR A 259 -6.91 3.46 -12.36
CA THR A 259 -6.44 4.85 -12.37
C THR A 259 -7.60 5.86 -12.37
N THR A 260 -7.27 7.16 -12.27
CA THR A 260 -8.25 8.24 -12.48
C THR A 260 -8.83 8.26 -13.89
N ASP A 261 -8.06 7.84 -14.89
CA ASP A 261 -8.51 7.73 -16.28
C ASP A 261 -9.49 6.55 -16.46
N ASP A 262 -9.25 5.45 -15.75
CA ASP A 262 -10.18 4.31 -15.68
C ASP A 262 -11.47 4.68 -14.92
N LEU A 263 -11.37 5.47 -13.84
CA LEU A 263 -12.54 5.96 -13.10
C LEU A 263 -13.49 6.79 -13.98
N ASP A 264 -12.98 7.74 -14.78
CA ASP A 264 -13.83 8.55 -15.67
C ASP A 264 -14.53 7.69 -16.73
N VAL A 265 -13.88 6.62 -17.20
CA VAL A 265 -14.48 5.62 -18.09
C VAL A 265 -15.60 4.84 -17.39
N LEU A 266 -15.38 4.40 -16.14
CA LEU A 266 -16.40 3.70 -15.33
C LEU A 266 -17.61 4.58 -15.03
N LEU A 267 -17.42 5.83 -14.61
CA LEU A 267 -18.52 6.72 -14.24
C LEU A 267 -19.43 7.03 -15.44
N VAL A 268 -18.84 7.29 -16.62
CA VAL A 268 -19.60 7.45 -17.86
C VAL A 268 -20.41 6.19 -18.18
N PHE A 269 -19.81 5.00 -18.06
CA PHE A 269 -20.50 3.73 -18.36
C PHE A 269 -21.62 3.40 -17.36
N LEU A 270 -21.34 3.51 -16.06
CA LEU A 270 -22.29 3.21 -14.98
C LEU A 270 -23.54 4.12 -15.05
N ALA A 271 -23.38 5.39 -15.42
CA ALA A 271 -24.49 6.32 -15.56
C ALA A 271 -25.24 6.17 -16.91
N ARG A 272 -24.52 6.08 -18.03
CA ARG A 272 -25.10 6.15 -19.38
C ARG A 272 -25.54 4.80 -19.96
N ASP A 273 -24.84 3.73 -19.62
CA ASP A 273 -25.01 2.41 -20.22
C ASP A 273 -25.64 1.39 -19.25
N LYS A 274 -25.37 1.51 -17.94
CA LYS A 274 -25.99 0.69 -16.89
C LYS A 274 -27.14 1.41 -16.14
N HIS A 275 -27.25 2.73 -16.25
CA HIS A 275 -28.23 3.57 -15.51
C HIS A 275 -28.28 3.29 -14.00
N ALA A 276 -27.11 3.04 -13.41
CA ALA A 276 -26.97 2.58 -12.02
C ALA A 276 -26.46 3.66 -11.05
N ILE A 277 -25.90 4.76 -11.57
CA ILE A 277 -25.42 5.89 -10.76
C ILE A 277 -25.86 7.23 -11.34
N SER A 278 -25.94 8.25 -10.47
CA SER A 278 -25.71 9.65 -10.83
C SER A 278 -24.34 10.09 -10.30
N TYR A 279 -23.69 11.06 -10.95
CA TYR A 279 -22.38 11.57 -10.49
C TYR A 279 -22.16 13.04 -10.85
N THR A 280 -21.28 13.67 -10.10
CA THR A 280 -20.80 15.05 -10.29
C THR A 280 -19.27 15.06 -10.41
N ALA A 281 -18.64 16.23 -10.29
CA ALA A 281 -17.17 16.34 -10.28
C ALA A 281 -16.51 15.67 -9.06
N GLN A 282 -17.24 15.41 -7.96
CA GLN A 282 -16.68 14.85 -6.72
C GLN A 282 -17.53 13.71 -6.12
N THR A 283 -18.85 13.86 -6.11
CA THR A 283 -19.79 12.90 -5.50
C THR A 283 -20.37 11.95 -6.55
N ILE A 284 -20.52 10.68 -6.17
CA ILE A 284 -21.06 9.56 -6.94
C ILE A 284 -22.17 8.93 -6.10
N LYS A 285 -23.39 8.77 -6.64
CA LYS A 285 -24.53 8.19 -5.92
C LYS A 285 -25.06 6.98 -6.67
N PHE A 286 -25.00 5.82 -6.03
CA PHE A 286 -25.60 4.59 -6.54
C PHE A 286 -27.12 4.60 -6.30
N LYS A 287 -27.86 4.13 -7.31
CA LYS A 287 -29.31 3.95 -7.22
C LYS A 287 -29.65 2.79 -6.27
N PRO A 288 -30.63 2.90 -5.36
CA PRO A 288 -31.17 1.77 -4.62
C PRO A 288 -31.81 0.72 -5.54
N GLU A 289 -31.85 -0.55 -5.12
CA GLU A 289 -32.40 -1.63 -5.97
C GLU A 289 -33.89 -1.49 -6.30
N HIS A 290 -34.66 -0.76 -5.49
CA HIS A 290 -36.12 -0.62 -5.64
C HIS A 290 -36.54 0.47 -6.65
N GLU A 291 -35.63 1.33 -7.11
CA GLU A 291 -35.92 2.38 -8.09
C GLU A 291 -35.62 1.94 -9.53
N ALA A 292 -36.25 2.61 -10.50
CA ALA A 292 -35.98 2.40 -11.93
C ALA A 292 -34.74 3.17 -12.42
N GLU A 293 -34.65 4.47 -12.10
CA GLU A 293 -33.63 5.42 -12.57
C GLU A 293 -32.89 6.06 -11.38
N PRO A 294 -31.62 6.50 -11.54
CA PRO A 294 -30.84 7.06 -10.44
C PRO A 294 -31.33 8.46 -10.03
N LEU A 295 -31.63 8.65 -8.75
CA LEU A 295 -31.93 9.96 -8.16
C LEU A 295 -30.81 10.99 -8.41
N PRO A 296 -31.14 12.29 -8.48
CA PRO A 296 -30.15 13.35 -8.49
C PRO A 296 -29.34 13.37 -7.18
N ILE A 297 -28.11 13.89 -7.26
CA ILE A 297 -27.27 14.17 -6.10
C ILE A 297 -27.77 15.47 -5.43
N THR A 298 -28.02 15.40 -4.13
CA THR A 298 -28.46 16.51 -3.29
C THR A 298 -27.29 17.19 -2.58
N GLN A 299 -27.57 18.20 -1.75
CA GLN A 299 -26.52 18.86 -0.94
C GLN A 299 -26.07 17.98 0.23
N GLU A 300 -26.99 17.18 0.77
CA GLU A 300 -26.79 16.23 1.86
C GLU A 300 -25.87 15.08 1.42
N ASP A 301 -26.11 14.52 0.22
CA ASP A 301 -25.21 13.53 -0.41
C ASP A 301 -23.76 14.07 -0.49
N ALA A 302 -23.60 15.32 -0.94
CA ALA A 302 -22.30 15.95 -1.05
C ALA A 302 -21.66 16.19 0.33
N ALA A 303 -22.45 16.49 1.36
CA ALA A 303 -21.97 16.62 2.73
C ALA A 303 -21.48 15.27 3.30
N ILE A 304 -22.26 14.19 3.12
CA ILE A 304 -21.90 12.82 3.54
C ILE A 304 -20.55 12.40 2.94
N ALA A 305 -20.38 12.56 1.61
CA ALA A 305 -19.14 12.19 0.92
C ALA A 305 -17.93 13.01 1.41
N ASN A 306 -18.07 14.33 1.56
CA ASN A 306 -16.99 15.20 2.05
C ASN A 306 -16.63 14.92 3.52
N LEU A 307 -17.62 14.58 4.36
CA LEU A 307 -17.42 14.25 5.76
C LEU A 307 -16.66 12.92 5.91
N ARG A 308 -17.01 11.88 5.14
CA ARG A 308 -16.28 10.61 5.14
C ARG A 308 -14.84 10.76 4.63
N ASP A 309 -14.61 11.53 3.57
CA ASP A 309 -13.26 11.86 3.08
C ASP A 309 -12.45 12.62 4.17
N THR A 310 -13.10 13.49 4.95
CA THR A 310 -12.46 14.24 6.04
C THR A 310 -12.08 13.32 7.21
N VAL A 311 -12.98 12.44 7.65
CA VAL A 311 -12.73 11.42 8.68
C VAL A 311 -11.58 10.48 8.25
N ALA A 312 -11.61 9.97 7.03
CA ALA A 312 -10.56 9.11 6.49
C ALA A 312 -9.19 9.81 6.43
N ASN A 313 -9.15 11.10 6.06
CA ASN A 313 -7.93 11.91 6.04
C ASN A 313 -7.37 12.16 7.46
N ILE A 314 -8.23 12.35 8.47
CA ILE A 314 -7.77 12.49 9.86
C ILE A 314 -7.20 11.16 10.38
N HIS A 315 -7.90 10.04 10.15
CA HIS A 315 -7.40 8.70 10.49
C HIS A 315 -6.06 8.38 9.84
N ALA A 316 -5.87 8.72 8.55
CA ALA A 316 -4.60 8.55 7.85
C ALA A 316 -3.42 9.34 8.49
N GLN A 317 -3.71 10.34 9.34
CA GLN A 317 -2.72 11.14 10.04
C GLN A 317 -2.44 10.67 11.49
N LEU A 318 -3.18 9.68 12.02
CA LEU A 318 -2.93 9.15 13.37
C LEU A 318 -1.69 8.23 13.43
N PRO A 319 -1.48 7.25 12.50
CA PRO A 319 -0.29 6.40 12.52
C PRO A 319 1.06 7.15 12.50
N PRO A 320 1.31 8.17 11.66
CA PRO A 320 2.58 8.91 11.67
C PRO A 320 2.74 9.89 12.85
N LEU A 321 1.73 10.00 13.73
CA LEU A 321 1.88 10.62 15.05
C LEU A 321 2.25 9.56 16.10
N MET A 322 1.60 8.40 16.08
CA MET A 322 1.96 7.26 16.94
C MET A 322 3.42 6.81 16.74
N GLU A 323 3.88 6.78 15.48
CA GLU A 323 5.29 6.51 15.12
C GLU A 323 6.23 7.51 15.80
N LYS A 324 5.97 8.82 15.65
CA LYS A 324 6.77 9.89 16.28
C LYS A 324 6.76 9.85 17.80
N ILE A 325 5.65 9.47 18.43
CA ILE A 325 5.58 9.27 19.89
C ILE A 325 6.52 8.12 20.29
N SER A 326 6.57 7.04 19.51
CA SER A 326 7.48 5.92 19.75
C SER A 326 8.96 6.30 19.53
N GLU A 327 9.28 7.05 18.47
CA GLU A 327 10.62 7.58 18.20
C GLU A 327 11.09 8.52 19.32
N ALA A 328 10.24 9.48 19.71
CA ALA A 328 10.57 10.44 20.77
C ALA A 328 10.71 9.76 22.14
N SER A 329 9.89 8.76 22.44
CA SER A 329 10.01 7.92 23.64
C SER A 329 11.32 7.13 23.65
N ALA A 330 11.72 6.53 22.53
CA ALA A 330 13.00 5.84 22.39
C ALA A 330 14.19 6.80 22.54
N ALA A 331 14.15 7.95 21.89
CA ALA A 331 15.19 8.98 21.98
C ALA A 331 15.30 9.59 23.39
N ALA A 332 14.19 9.74 24.12
CA ALA A 332 14.20 10.15 25.53
C ALA A 332 14.89 9.11 26.41
N ARG A 333 14.55 7.82 26.25
CA ARG A 333 15.19 6.70 26.98
C ARG A 333 16.69 6.60 26.68
N GLU A 334 17.10 6.72 25.42
CA GLU A 334 18.52 6.75 25.02
C GLU A 334 19.25 7.93 25.70
N ALA A 335 18.65 9.12 25.69
CA ALA A 335 19.24 10.31 26.28
C ALA A 335 19.32 10.26 27.81
N VAL A 336 18.32 9.67 28.50
CA VAL A 336 18.37 9.38 29.95
C VAL A 336 19.50 8.41 30.25
N ALA A 337 19.57 7.28 29.54
CA ALA A 337 20.61 6.28 29.75
C ALA A 337 22.02 6.86 29.53
N ALA A 338 22.18 7.73 28.53
CA ALA A 338 23.41 8.47 28.23
C ALA A 338 23.65 9.72 29.12
N LYS A 339 22.77 10.02 30.08
CA LYS A 339 22.82 11.16 31.02
C LYS A 339 22.80 12.55 30.31
N GLN A 340 22.21 12.60 29.12
CA GLN A 340 22.12 13.80 28.27
C GLN A 340 20.82 14.58 28.56
N MET A 341 20.69 15.14 29.77
CA MET A 341 19.45 15.77 30.28
C MET A 341 18.75 16.72 29.30
N VAL A 342 19.50 17.62 28.64
CA VAL A 342 18.93 18.58 27.67
C VAL A 342 18.31 17.87 26.46
N ARG A 343 18.93 16.79 25.97
CA ARG A 343 18.42 15.97 24.86
C ARG A 343 17.20 15.15 25.30
N ALA A 344 17.21 14.63 26.52
CA ALA A 344 16.08 13.90 27.09
C ALA A 344 14.85 14.81 27.26
N LYS A 345 14.98 15.96 27.92
CA LYS A 345 13.88 16.94 28.09
C LYS A 345 13.41 17.55 26.77
N ALA A 346 14.26 17.62 25.73
CA ALA A 346 13.84 18.00 24.39
C ALA A 346 13.04 16.88 23.68
N ALA A 347 13.46 15.62 23.83
CA ALA A 347 12.72 14.47 23.31
C ALA A 347 11.35 14.31 24.01
N LEU A 348 11.27 14.54 25.33
CA LEU A 348 10.00 14.54 26.07
C LEU A 348 9.07 15.68 25.65
N ARG A 349 9.56 16.92 25.46
CA ARG A 349 8.76 18.00 24.83
C ARG A 349 8.22 17.58 23.45
N SER A 350 9.04 16.94 22.62
CA SER A 350 8.61 16.45 21.31
C SER A 350 7.59 15.30 21.39
N LYS A 351 7.72 14.43 22.40
CA LYS A 351 6.77 13.35 22.69
C LYS A 351 5.41 13.92 23.11
N LYS A 352 5.38 14.79 24.12
CA LYS A 352 4.17 15.44 24.65
C LYS A 352 3.42 16.24 23.58
N LEU A 353 4.12 16.99 22.74
CA LEU A 353 3.51 17.69 21.60
C LEU A 353 2.86 16.74 20.59
N ALA A 354 3.46 15.56 20.35
CA ALA A 354 2.88 14.56 19.47
C ALA A 354 1.69 13.82 20.11
N GLU A 355 1.73 13.56 21.43
CA GLU A 355 0.61 13.00 22.21
C GLU A 355 -0.59 13.97 22.23
N GLN A 356 -0.38 15.25 22.50
CA GLN A 356 -1.42 16.29 22.45
C GLN A 356 -2.04 16.41 21.04
N ALA A 357 -1.20 16.40 20.00
CA ALA A 357 -1.67 16.42 18.62
C ALA A 357 -2.44 15.14 18.22
N LEU A 358 -2.07 13.98 18.78
CA LEU A 358 -2.78 12.72 18.56
C LEU A 358 -4.15 12.74 19.27
N ALA A 359 -4.21 13.17 20.53
CA ALA A 359 -5.44 13.29 21.30
C ALA A 359 -6.45 14.21 20.60
N GLN A 360 -6.06 15.46 20.32
CA GLN A 360 -6.93 16.44 19.66
C GLN A 360 -7.48 15.95 18.31
N ARG A 361 -6.67 15.21 17.53
CA ARG A 361 -7.11 14.63 16.24
C ARG A 361 -8.04 13.44 16.41
N SER A 362 -7.83 12.63 17.45
CA SER A 362 -8.71 11.51 17.79
C SER A 362 -10.07 12.02 18.26
N ASP A 363 -10.09 13.05 19.10
CA ASP A 363 -11.33 13.71 19.57
C ASP A 363 -12.13 14.31 18.40
N VAL A 364 -11.45 15.01 17.48
CA VAL A 364 -12.09 15.56 16.27
C VAL A 364 -12.55 14.45 15.31
N ALA A 365 -11.83 13.33 15.20
CA ALA A 365 -12.29 12.18 14.41
C ALA A 365 -13.58 11.61 14.98
N LEU A 366 -13.64 11.35 16.29
CA LEU A 366 -14.83 10.84 16.99
C LEU A 366 -16.02 11.81 16.87
N GLN A 367 -15.80 13.12 16.96
CA GLN A 367 -16.85 14.13 16.75
C GLN A 367 -17.39 14.11 15.31
N LEU A 368 -16.53 13.95 14.31
CA LEU A 368 -16.94 13.89 12.90
C LEU A 368 -17.59 12.55 12.54
N GLU A 369 -17.21 11.45 13.19
CA GLU A 369 -17.89 10.14 13.10
C GLU A 369 -19.28 10.18 13.73
N GLN A 370 -19.44 10.81 14.90
CA GLN A 370 -20.73 11.07 15.53
C GLN A 370 -21.66 11.83 14.56
N VAL A 371 -21.20 12.96 14.02
CA VAL A 371 -21.96 13.76 13.04
C VAL A 371 -22.23 12.99 11.74
N TYR A 372 -21.32 12.10 11.31
CA TYR A 372 -21.54 11.24 10.14
C TYR A 372 -22.67 10.23 10.38
N ASN A 373 -22.68 9.57 11.54
CA ASN A 373 -23.72 8.61 11.93
C ASN A 373 -25.08 9.32 12.06
N ASP A 374 -25.11 10.49 12.71
CA ASP A 374 -26.33 11.29 12.87
C ASP A 374 -26.88 11.77 11.50
N LEU A 375 -26.01 12.17 10.57
CA LEU A 375 -26.37 12.55 9.20
C LEU A 375 -26.81 11.35 8.34
N GLN A 376 -26.19 10.18 8.51
CA GLN A 376 -26.60 8.93 7.87
C GLN A 376 -27.99 8.50 8.35
N HIS A 377 -28.26 8.55 9.65
CA HIS A 377 -29.58 8.29 10.22
C HIS A 377 -30.63 9.29 9.72
N ALA A 378 -30.29 10.58 9.60
CA ALA A 378 -31.19 11.58 9.04
C ALA A 378 -31.52 11.30 7.55
N ALA A 379 -30.53 10.92 6.74
CA ALA A 379 -30.73 10.60 5.32
C ALA A 379 -31.59 9.34 5.13
N ASP A 380 -31.31 8.26 5.87
CA ASP A 380 -32.10 7.03 5.82
C ASP A 380 -33.54 7.26 6.34
N GLN A 381 -33.73 8.13 7.35
CA GLN A 381 -35.05 8.50 7.84
C GLN A 381 -35.87 9.31 6.82
N VAL A 382 -35.22 10.15 5.99
CA VAL A 382 -35.90 10.84 4.87
C VAL A 382 -36.38 9.82 3.83
N GLU A 383 -35.54 8.86 3.43
CA GLU A 383 -35.91 7.78 2.51
C GLU A 383 -37.12 6.97 3.03
N ILE A 384 -37.13 6.64 4.32
CA ILE A 384 -38.26 5.99 5.00
C ILE A 384 -39.54 6.84 4.95
N VAL A 385 -39.46 8.14 5.25
CA VAL A 385 -40.61 9.05 5.21
C VAL A 385 -41.17 9.23 3.79
N GLU A 386 -40.32 9.27 2.77
CA GLU A 386 -40.77 9.31 1.37
C GLU A 386 -41.42 8.00 0.92
N ALA A 387 -40.86 6.85 1.29
CA ALA A 387 -41.49 5.55 1.07
C ALA A 387 -42.86 5.44 1.78
N MET A 388 -42.98 5.95 3.02
CA MET A 388 -44.25 6.03 3.74
C MET A 388 -45.26 6.95 3.05
N ARG A 389 -44.83 8.10 2.52
CA ARG A 389 -45.69 9.01 1.74
C ARG A 389 -46.18 8.36 0.44
N ALA A 390 -45.31 7.65 -0.27
CA ALA A 390 -45.67 6.90 -1.48
C ALA A 390 -46.66 5.76 -1.16
N GLY A 391 -46.41 5.00 -0.09
CA GLY A 391 -47.32 3.97 0.41
C GLY A 391 -48.69 4.52 0.81
N ALA A 392 -48.73 5.64 1.53
CA ALA A 392 -49.98 6.32 1.90
C ALA A 392 -50.75 6.84 0.67
N ALA A 393 -50.06 7.36 -0.34
CA ALA A 393 -50.68 7.77 -1.60
C ALA A 393 -51.24 6.57 -2.40
N ALA A 394 -50.53 5.45 -2.43
CA ALA A 394 -50.99 4.21 -3.05
C ALA A 394 -52.21 3.61 -2.31
N LEU A 395 -52.18 3.58 -0.98
CA LEU A 395 -53.31 3.14 -0.14
C LEU A 395 -54.53 4.06 -0.31
N LYS A 396 -54.33 5.39 -0.37
CA LYS A 396 -55.40 6.35 -0.68
C LYS A 396 -56.00 6.09 -2.06
N GLY A 397 -55.16 5.95 -3.09
CA GLY A 397 -55.60 5.65 -4.46
C GLY A 397 -56.21 4.25 -4.64
N LEU A 398 -56.01 3.33 -3.68
CA LEU A 398 -56.72 2.06 -3.60
C LEU A 398 -58.07 2.23 -2.90
N ASN A 399 -58.12 2.94 -1.76
CA ASN A 399 -59.34 3.23 -1.01
C ASN A 399 -60.36 4.02 -1.85
N GLU A 400 -59.88 5.00 -2.63
CA GLU A 400 -60.67 5.76 -3.61
C GLU A 400 -61.26 4.88 -4.73
N LYS A 401 -60.60 3.76 -5.08
CA LYS A 401 -61.08 2.81 -6.10
C LYS A 401 -61.99 1.71 -5.54
N VAL A 402 -61.87 1.39 -4.25
CA VAL A 402 -62.70 0.39 -3.56
C VAL A 402 -64.03 1.00 -3.08
N GLY A 403 -64.07 2.30 -2.84
CA GLY A 403 -65.28 3.03 -2.44
C GLY A 403 -65.43 3.07 -0.92
N GLY A 404 -64.98 4.17 -0.30
CA GLY A 404 -64.91 4.29 1.16
C GLY A 404 -66.08 5.03 1.80
N ALA A 405 -66.15 4.92 3.13
CA ALA A 405 -66.82 5.86 4.02
C ALA A 405 -66.06 5.91 5.36
N GLU A 406 -65.82 7.13 5.85
CA GLU A 406 -65.32 7.50 7.20
C GLU A 406 -63.92 6.97 7.64
N GLY A 407 -63.12 7.86 8.27
CA GLY A 407 -62.15 7.42 9.30
C GLY A 407 -60.63 7.54 9.07
N VAL A 408 -60.09 8.37 8.16
CA VAL A 408 -58.62 8.61 8.10
C VAL A 408 -58.27 10.11 8.05
N GLN A 409 -58.38 10.78 9.19
CA GLN A 409 -57.96 12.17 9.41
C GLN A 409 -56.99 12.23 10.60
N GLY A 410 -55.82 11.60 10.45
CA GLY A 410 -54.85 11.46 11.56
C GLY A 410 -53.52 10.77 11.21
N VAL A 411 -53.01 10.99 9.99
CA VAL A 411 -51.72 10.40 9.52
C VAL A 411 -50.78 11.45 8.91
N VAL A 412 -51.23 12.70 8.76
CA VAL A 412 -50.39 13.81 8.24
C VAL A 412 -49.71 14.56 9.38
N ASP A 413 -50.45 14.85 10.45
CA ASP A 413 -49.96 15.69 11.55
C ASP A 413 -48.82 15.00 12.34
N ALA A 414 -48.90 13.66 12.49
CA ALA A 414 -47.89 12.83 13.13
C ALA A 414 -46.51 12.80 12.41
N VAL A 415 -46.40 13.32 11.18
CA VAL A 415 -45.13 13.43 10.45
C VAL A 415 -44.45 14.78 10.68
N ASN A 416 -45.19 15.81 11.09
CA ASN A 416 -44.64 17.14 11.35
C ASN A 416 -44.11 17.29 12.79
N GLU A 417 -44.56 16.44 13.73
CA GLU A 417 -44.19 16.51 15.15
C GLU A 417 -42.81 15.88 15.47
N GLN A 418 -42.08 15.39 14.45
CA GLN A 418 -40.67 14.94 14.56
C GLN A 418 -39.65 15.80 13.79
N MET A 419 -39.99 17.03 13.39
CA MET A 419 -39.04 18.00 12.80
C MET A 419 -38.84 19.25 13.68
N ALA A 420 -38.75 19.04 15.01
CA ALA A 420 -38.70 20.13 16.00
C ALA A 420 -37.51 20.07 16.99
N THR A 421 -36.49 19.24 16.75
CA THR A 421 -35.35 19.05 17.68
C THR A 421 -34.01 18.95 16.95
N THR A 422 -33.46 20.08 16.48
CA THR A 422 -32.05 20.17 16.01
C THR A 422 -31.49 21.59 16.20
N GLU A 423 -31.50 22.10 17.44
CA GLU A 423 -30.95 23.44 17.74
C GLU A 423 -30.32 23.53 19.15
N GLU A 424 -29.48 22.54 19.53
CA GLU A 424 -28.71 22.60 20.78
C GLU A 424 -27.23 22.14 20.65
N ILE A 425 -26.60 22.36 19.49
CA ILE A 425 -25.13 22.29 19.33
C ILE A 425 -24.61 23.62 18.79
N SER A 426 -24.51 24.62 19.66
CA SER A 426 -23.89 25.93 19.36
C SER A 426 -23.27 26.65 20.57
N ASN A 427 -23.11 25.97 21.72
CA ASN A 427 -22.52 26.54 22.94
C ASN A 427 -21.32 25.74 23.52
N ILE A 428 -20.81 24.73 22.81
CA ILE A 428 -19.64 23.91 23.23
C ILE A 428 -18.44 24.13 22.28
N ILE A 429 -18.32 25.32 21.69
CA ILE A 429 -17.21 25.71 20.81
C ILE A 429 -16.69 27.11 21.22
N ASN A 430 -16.24 27.24 22.48
CA ASN A 430 -15.50 28.44 22.91
C ASN A 430 -14.52 28.24 24.09
N GLU A 431 -14.27 27.00 24.53
CA GLU A 431 -13.18 26.68 25.47
C GLU A 431 -12.11 25.83 24.78
N SER A 432 -11.27 26.49 23.99
CA SER A 432 -10.00 25.94 23.48
C SER A 432 -9.01 27.07 23.20
N GLY A 433 -8.90 28.02 24.15
CA GLY A 433 -7.76 28.92 24.22
C GLY A 433 -6.50 28.09 24.45
N GLY A 434 -5.50 28.24 23.57
CA GLY A 434 -4.38 27.30 23.50
C GLY A 434 -3.62 27.14 24.81
N GLN A 435 -3.62 25.93 25.38
CA GLN A 435 -2.75 25.59 26.50
C GLN A 435 -1.28 25.72 26.08
N VAL A 436 -0.53 26.47 26.87
CA VAL A 436 0.93 26.43 26.86
C VAL A 436 1.37 25.07 27.43
N LEU A 437 2.42 24.48 26.88
CA LEU A 437 3.04 23.29 27.48
C LEU A 437 3.42 23.59 28.92
N ASP A 438 2.95 22.77 29.86
CA ASP A 438 3.38 22.83 31.25
C ASP A 438 4.80 22.24 31.33
N GLU A 439 5.78 23.03 31.76
CA GLU A 439 7.16 22.57 31.87
C GLU A 439 7.38 21.69 33.11
N ASP A 440 6.51 21.81 34.12
CA ASP A 440 6.60 21.01 35.35
C ASP A 440 6.21 19.54 35.08
N GLU A 441 5.19 19.30 34.23
CA GLU A 441 4.78 17.93 33.81
C GLU A 441 5.91 17.18 33.06
N ILE A 442 6.72 17.91 32.29
CA ILE A 442 7.87 17.37 31.55
C ILE A 442 9.02 17.01 32.50
N ASP A 443 9.20 17.78 33.57
CA ASP A 443 10.22 17.55 34.57
C ASP A 443 9.83 16.38 35.51
N ASP A 444 8.55 16.23 35.84
CA ASP A 444 8.00 15.05 36.55
C ASP A 444 8.14 13.75 35.72
N GLU A 445 7.80 13.76 34.42
CA GLU A 445 8.03 12.60 33.54
C GLU A 445 9.53 12.28 33.41
N PHE A 446 10.38 13.31 33.38
CA PHE A 446 11.82 13.13 33.33
C PHE A 446 12.36 12.47 34.63
N GLU A 447 11.94 12.90 35.82
CA GLU A 447 12.37 12.24 37.07
C GLU A 447 11.85 10.80 37.15
N ALA A 448 10.63 10.53 36.67
CA ALA A 448 10.08 9.17 36.59
C ALA A 448 10.93 8.24 35.70
N LEU A 449 11.44 8.75 34.57
CA LEU A 449 12.34 8.00 33.69
C LEU A 449 13.74 7.82 34.29
N GLU A 450 14.31 8.81 34.99
CA GLU A 450 15.57 8.65 35.71
C GLU A 450 15.46 7.64 36.87
N ARG A 451 14.29 7.53 37.49
CA ARG A 451 13.99 6.54 38.53
C ARG A 451 13.94 5.13 37.93
N ALA A 452 13.23 4.95 36.82
CA ALA A 452 13.14 3.66 36.12
C ALA A 452 14.49 3.18 35.54
N ASP A 453 15.31 4.06 34.96
CA ASP A 453 16.67 3.73 34.48
C ASP A 453 17.62 3.38 35.64
N ARG A 454 17.37 3.90 36.84
CA ARG A 454 18.11 3.53 38.06
C ARG A 454 17.68 2.17 38.60
N GLU A 455 16.39 1.96 38.80
CA GLU A 455 15.83 0.68 39.27
C GLU A 455 16.21 -0.48 38.32
N ALA A 456 16.20 -0.25 37.01
CA ALA A 456 16.63 -1.24 36.00
C ALA A 456 18.15 -1.51 35.96
N ARG A 457 18.98 -0.61 36.52
CA ARG A 457 20.42 -0.85 36.73
C ARG A 457 20.68 -1.56 38.04
N GLU A 458 20.02 -1.12 39.12
CA GLU A 458 20.13 -1.74 40.44
C GLU A 458 19.65 -3.20 40.39
N SER A 459 18.62 -3.54 39.58
CA SER A 459 18.22 -4.92 39.35
C SER A 459 19.26 -5.74 38.56
N GLN A 460 19.83 -5.21 37.46
CA GLN A 460 20.89 -5.92 36.71
C GLN A 460 22.18 -6.08 37.52
N GLU A 461 22.52 -5.12 38.39
CA GLU A 461 23.66 -5.24 39.30
C GLU A 461 23.37 -6.22 40.43
N ALA A 462 22.14 -6.30 40.93
CA ALA A 462 21.72 -7.33 41.88
C ALA A 462 21.72 -8.75 41.27
N GLU A 463 21.21 -8.92 40.04
CA GLU A 463 21.26 -10.20 39.31
C GLU A 463 22.69 -10.66 39.09
N ARG A 464 23.58 -9.80 38.55
CA ARG A 464 25.01 -10.13 38.37
C ARG A 464 25.73 -10.40 39.68
N THR A 465 25.38 -9.70 40.76
CA THR A 465 25.94 -9.95 42.09
C THR A 465 25.48 -11.30 42.63
N ARG A 466 24.22 -11.67 42.39
CA ARG A 466 23.66 -12.97 42.75
C ARG A 466 24.28 -14.12 41.94
N GLU A 467 24.37 -14.01 40.61
CA GLU A 467 25.07 -15.00 39.76
C GLU A 467 26.50 -15.25 40.26
N ARG A 468 27.19 -14.18 40.65
CA ARG A 468 28.57 -14.24 41.14
C ARG A 468 28.70 -14.79 42.57
N LEU A 469 27.68 -14.62 43.41
CA LEU A 469 27.59 -15.29 44.71
C LEU A 469 27.31 -16.79 44.53
N GLU A 470 26.37 -17.16 43.66
CA GLU A 470 26.05 -18.55 43.31
C GLU A 470 27.28 -19.27 42.68
N GLU A 471 28.09 -18.59 41.85
CA GLU A 471 29.38 -19.12 41.36
C GLU A 471 30.39 -19.36 42.50
N VAL A 472 30.54 -18.40 43.43
CA VAL A 472 31.47 -18.52 44.56
C VAL A 472 31.04 -19.62 45.53
N GLU A 473 29.74 -19.73 45.85
CA GLU A 473 29.21 -20.83 46.67
C GLU A 473 29.42 -22.18 45.99
N ALA A 474 29.21 -22.29 44.67
CA ALA A 474 29.51 -23.51 43.93
C ALA A 474 31.01 -23.84 43.89
N VAL A 475 31.91 -22.85 43.97
CA VAL A 475 33.36 -23.09 44.13
C VAL A 475 33.71 -23.52 45.56
N GLU A 476 33.07 -22.96 46.59
CA GLU A 476 33.25 -23.40 47.97
C GLU A 476 32.69 -24.81 48.23
N GLN A 477 31.51 -25.14 47.70
CA GLN A 477 30.94 -26.48 47.80
C GLN A 477 31.88 -27.53 47.19
N ARG A 478 32.36 -27.31 45.96
CA ARG A 478 33.35 -28.20 45.31
C ARG A 478 34.69 -28.30 46.04
N ARG A 479 35.08 -27.28 46.83
CA ARG A 479 36.22 -27.41 47.76
C ARG A 479 35.86 -28.30 48.93
N ARG A 480 34.76 -28.02 49.65
CA ARG A 480 34.32 -28.80 50.81
C ARG A 480 34.07 -30.28 50.47
N GLU A 481 33.47 -30.57 49.31
CA GLU A 481 33.27 -31.93 48.78
C GLU A 481 34.60 -32.65 48.58
N ARG A 482 35.56 -32.02 47.88
CA ARG A 482 36.90 -32.57 47.66
C ARG A 482 37.68 -32.74 48.97
N ASP A 483 37.57 -31.79 49.90
CA ASP A 483 38.26 -31.82 51.18
C ASP A 483 37.68 -32.93 52.09
N VAL A 484 36.36 -33.19 52.01
CA VAL A 484 35.69 -34.35 52.63
C VAL A 484 36.07 -35.66 51.94
N GLU A 485 36.19 -35.69 50.61
CA GLU A 485 36.66 -36.87 49.87
C GLU A 485 38.14 -37.19 50.18
N GLU A 486 38.98 -36.18 50.41
CA GLU A 486 40.37 -36.36 50.87
C GLU A 486 40.44 -36.90 52.31
N VAL A 487 39.54 -36.46 53.21
CA VAL A 487 39.40 -37.04 54.57
C VAL A 487 38.94 -38.49 54.48
N ARG A 488 37.83 -38.76 53.78
CA ARG A 488 37.27 -40.10 53.63
C ARG A 488 38.25 -41.07 52.98
N ARG A 489 39.05 -40.60 52.02
CA ARG A 489 40.12 -41.39 51.41
C ARG A 489 41.19 -41.76 52.44
N LYS A 490 41.63 -40.83 53.29
CA LYS A 490 42.59 -41.12 54.37
C LYS A 490 42.02 -42.06 55.42
N GLU A 491 40.73 -41.98 55.71
CA GLU A 491 40.02 -42.95 56.55
C GLU A 491 40.09 -44.34 55.92
N THR A 492 39.73 -44.50 54.64
CA THR A 492 39.82 -45.81 53.96
C THR A 492 41.26 -46.32 53.77
N GLU A 493 42.25 -45.44 53.62
CA GLU A 493 43.66 -45.82 53.57
C GLU A 493 44.15 -46.30 54.96
N ALA A 494 43.66 -45.72 56.05
CA ALA A 494 43.95 -46.15 57.41
C ALA A 494 43.20 -47.43 57.84
N GLU A 495 41.94 -47.61 57.40
CA GLU A 495 41.18 -48.85 57.60
C GLU A 495 41.85 -50.03 56.89
N ALA A 496 42.35 -49.83 55.66
CA ALA A 496 43.09 -50.86 54.92
C ALA A 496 44.46 -51.20 55.56
N GLU A 497 45.14 -50.21 56.17
CA GLU A 497 46.36 -50.48 56.97
C GLU A 497 46.04 -51.22 58.29
N ALA A 498 44.81 -51.09 58.82
CA ALA A 498 44.36 -51.80 60.01
C ALA A 498 43.96 -53.27 59.72
N GLU A 499 43.15 -53.53 58.69
CA GLU A 499 42.79 -54.91 58.28
C GLU A 499 44.04 -55.73 57.94
N ALA A 500 45.00 -55.14 57.23
CA ALA A 500 46.29 -55.76 56.93
C ALA A 500 47.16 -56.06 58.17
N GLY A 501 46.84 -55.45 59.32
CA GLY A 501 47.45 -55.74 60.62
C GLY A 501 46.79 -56.90 61.37
N GLU A 502 45.47 -57.11 61.21
CA GLU A 502 44.73 -58.18 61.88
C GLU A 502 44.88 -59.55 61.18
N ASP A 503 44.86 -59.59 59.84
CA ASP A 503 45.13 -60.81 59.04
C ASP A 503 46.48 -61.45 59.45
N GLY A 504 47.50 -60.61 59.63
CA GLY A 504 48.84 -61.03 60.06
C GLY A 504 48.93 -61.46 61.53
N ALA A 505 47.91 -61.20 62.34
CA ALA A 505 47.83 -61.60 63.74
C ALA A 505 47.09 -62.94 63.94
N GLU A 506 45.99 -63.18 63.21
CA GLU A 506 45.24 -64.44 63.33
C GLU A 506 46.09 -65.67 62.95
N GLU A 507 46.87 -65.60 61.86
CA GLU A 507 47.76 -66.70 61.42
C GLU A 507 48.79 -67.08 62.52
N GLN A 508 49.28 -66.10 63.28
CA GLN A 508 50.21 -66.32 64.40
C GLN A 508 49.52 -66.93 65.64
N VAL A 509 48.25 -66.58 65.89
CA VAL A 509 47.45 -67.13 67.00
C VAL A 509 47.04 -68.57 66.74
N GLU A 510 46.77 -68.97 65.50
CA GLU A 510 46.48 -70.37 65.17
C GLU A 510 47.73 -71.27 65.30
N GLU A 511 48.91 -70.81 64.85
CA GLU A 511 50.21 -71.47 65.08
C GLU A 511 50.51 -71.66 66.59
N ALA A 512 50.18 -70.65 67.42
CA ALA A 512 50.43 -70.68 68.86
C ALA A 512 49.45 -71.58 69.63
N SER A 513 48.16 -71.53 69.31
CA SER A 513 47.12 -72.30 70.00
C SER A 513 47.26 -73.81 69.79
N GLN A 514 47.64 -74.26 68.59
CA GLN A 514 47.97 -75.67 68.33
C GLN A 514 49.15 -76.18 69.20
N ARG A 515 50.09 -75.32 69.58
CA ARG A 515 51.21 -75.68 70.47
C ARG A 515 50.78 -75.72 71.95
N MET A 516 49.87 -74.84 72.38
CA MET A 516 49.44 -74.77 73.79
C MET A 516 48.40 -75.82 74.20
N ALA A 517 47.65 -76.40 73.25
CA ALA A 517 46.60 -77.41 73.50
C ALA A 517 47.07 -78.74 74.15
N ARG A 518 48.35 -78.89 74.52
CA ARG A 518 48.91 -80.12 75.12
C ARG A 518 49.11 -80.12 76.63
N MET A 519 49.20 -78.96 77.30
CA MET A 519 49.33 -78.89 78.77
C MET A 519 48.76 -77.59 79.33
N SER A 520 47.78 -77.70 80.23
CA SER A 520 47.37 -76.60 81.12
C SER A 520 47.34 -77.07 82.58
N PHE A 521 47.82 -76.21 83.47
CA PHE A 521 47.95 -76.43 84.92
C PHE A 521 46.92 -75.57 85.69
N GLN A 522 46.91 -75.63 87.02
CA GLN A 522 45.82 -75.15 87.88
C GLN A 522 46.32 -74.28 89.04
N GLN A 523 45.89 -73.02 89.15
CA GLN A 523 45.94 -72.21 90.38
C GLN A 523 45.04 -70.93 90.32
N PRO A 524 44.65 -70.31 91.46
CA PRO A 524 43.64 -69.22 91.53
C PRO A 524 44.10 -67.88 92.19
N PHE A 525 43.29 -66.81 92.01
CA PHE A 525 42.86 -65.69 92.92
C PHE A 525 43.86 -65.01 93.92
N ASP A 526 43.67 -63.78 94.47
CA ASP A 526 42.62 -62.74 94.36
C ASP A 526 43.16 -61.44 93.65
N GLU A 527 43.05 -60.13 94.01
CA GLU A 527 42.54 -59.32 95.16
C GLU A 527 42.09 -57.88 94.66
N GLU A 528 41.91 -56.85 95.52
CA GLU A 528 40.88 -55.77 95.35
C GLU A 528 41.32 -54.31 95.74
N THR A 529 40.69 -53.22 95.20
CA THR A 529 40.38 -51.90 95.86
C THR A 529 39.57 -50.86 95.01
N GLU A 530 38.88 -49.89 95.66
CA GLU A 530 37.83 -48.93 95.18
C GLU A 530 38.30 -47.43 95.07
N GLY A 531 37.54 -46.36 94.72
CA GLY A 531 36.12 -46.07 94.35
C GLY A 531 35.78 -44.53 94.29
N ALA A 532 34.54 -44.13 93.88
CA ALA A 532 33.92 -42.75 93.81
C ALA A 532 34.46 -41.71 92.77
N GLU A 533 33.76 -40.69 92.18
CA GLU A 533 32.42 -40.01 92.30
C GLU A 533 32.38 -38.65 93.09
N GLU A 534 31.65 -37.56 92.75
CA GLU A 534 30.66 -37.25 91.66
C GLU A 534 30.46 -35.72 91.30
N GLU A 535 29.59 -35.44 90.31
CA GLU A 535 28.83 -34.19 89.91
C GLU A 535 29.45 -32.87 89.34
N ARG A 536 28.57 -31.86 89.08
CA ARG A 536 28.66 -30.70 88.12
C ARG A 536 28.93 -29.33 88.81
N VAL A 537 28.96 -28.10 88.23
CA VAL A 537 28.07 -27.31 87.32
C VAL A 537 28.83 -26.11 86.63
N PRO A 538 28.23 -25.17 85.84
CA PRO A 538 28.90 -24.55 84.67
C PRO A 538 29.23 -23.03 84.78
N ALA A 539 29.76 -22.45 83.68
CA ALA A 539 29.82 -21.00 83.45
C ALA A 539 29.59 -20.63 81.97
N HIS A 540 29.13 -19.39 81.72
CA HIS A 540 28.91 -18.77 80.41
C HIS A 540 29.94 -17.65 80.20
N ALA A 541 30.56 -17.58 79.03
CA ALA A 541 31.17 -16.37 78.46
C ALA A 541 31.37 -16.58 76.95
#